data_AF-A0A367M0B7-F1
#
_entry.id   AF-A0A367M0B7-F1
#
_cell.length_a   1.000
_cell.length_b   1.000
_cell.length_c   1.000
_cell.angle_alpha   90.00
_cell.angle_beta   90.00
_cell.angle_gamma   90.00
#
_symmetry.space_group_name_H-M   'P 1'
#
loop_
_entity.id
_entity.type
_entity.pdbx_description
1 polymer ?
#
loop_
_entity_poly.entity_id
_entity_poly.type
_entity_poly.pdbx_seq_one_letter_code
_entity_poly.pdbx_strand_id
1 'polypeptide(L)'
;QRWTVGSLATAATFVGNGLGFAWLPRHIIERELQSGQLKPLPLSQGGVRQSRFYLYTNKEKPLGPASQILMEMLKSFANVPLNAPFAAPEPAAE
;
A
#
# COMPACT_ATOMS: atom_id res chain seq x y z
N GLN A 1 -8.83 5.27 -25.79
CA GLN A 1 -9.62 4.10 -25.33
C GLN A 1 -9.30 3.85 -23.86
N ARG A 2 -10.31 3.60 -23.00
CA ARG A 2 -10.09 3.25 -21.58
C ARG A 2 -10.19 1.73 -21.41
N TRP A 3 -9.18 1.11 -20.80
CA TRP A 3 -9.21 -0.30 -20.43
C TRP A 3 -9.51 -0.48 -18.95
N THR A 4 -10.38 -1.43 -18.64
CA THR A 4 -10.70 -1.85 -17.27
C THR A 4 -10.14 -3.25 -17.09
N VAL A 5 -9.30 -3.44 -16.08
CA VAL A 5 -8.68 -4.73 -15.76
C VAL A 5 -9.20 -5.25 -14.43
N GLY A 6 -9.24 -6.58 -14.29
CA GLY A 6 -9.79 -7.24 -13.10
C GLY A 6 -8.90 -7.24 -11.86
N SER A 7 -7.63 -6.83 -11.97
CA SER A 7 -6.71 -6.78 -10.85
C SER A 7 -5.69 -5.64 -10.96
N LEU A 8 -5.18 -5.19 -9.81
CA LEU A 8 -4.13 -4.17 -9.74
C LEU A 8 -2.79 -4.66 -10.29
N ALA A 9 -2.49 -5.96 -10.14
CA ALA A 9 -1.29 -6.58 -10.70
C ALA A 9 -1.33 -6.54 -12.23
N THR A 10 -2.47 -6.89 -12.84
CA THR A 10 -2.67 -6.78 -14.29
C THR A 10 -2.53 -5.33 -14.74
N ALA A 11 -3.08 -4.37 -14.00
CA ALA A 11 -2.91 -2.95 -14.30
C ALA A 11 -1.43 -2.54 -14.32
N ALA A 12 -0.66 -2.99 -13.33
CA ALA A 12 0.78 -2.73 -13.25
C ALA A 12 1.54 -3.33 -14.43
N THR A 13 1.24 -4.57 -14.82
CA THR A 13 1.82 -5.21 -16.01
C THR A 13 1.47 -4.43 -17.28
N PHE A 14 0.22 -4.00 -17.47
CA PHE A 14 -0.18 -3.24 -18.66
C PHE A 14 0.59 -1.93 -18.78
N VAL A 15 0.70 -1.17 -17.68
CA VAL A 15 1.45 0.09 -17.66
C VAL A 15 2.95 -0.16 -17.83
N GLY A 16 3.51 -1.20 -17.20
CA GLY A 16 4.92 -1.59 -17.33
C GLY A 16 5.32 -2.04 -18.74
N ASN A 17 4.36 -2.52 -19.54
CA ASN A 17 4.55 -2.82 -20.96
C ASN A 17 4.26 -1.63 -21.89
N GLY A 18 4.05 -0.42 -21.33
CA GLY A 18 3.85 0.80 -22.13
C GLY A 18 2.47 0.93 -22.77
N LEU A 19 1.48 0.13 -22.35
CA LEU A 19 0.14 0.16 -22.94
C LEU A 19 -0.70 1.34 -22.41
N GLY A 20 -0.24 2.12 -21.43
CA GLY A 20 -0.95 3.31 -20.98
C GLY A 20 -0.43 3.86 -19.65
N PHE A 21 -1.29 4.61 -18.97
CA PHE A 21 -1.02 5.19 -17.65
C PHE A 21 -2.20 4.91 -16.71
N ALA A 22 -1.92 4.76 -15.42
CA ALA A 22 -2.93 4.54 -14.39
C ALA A 22 -2.41 4.96 -13.01
N TRP A 23 -3.33 5.17 -12.05
CA TRP A 23 -2.97 5.16 -10.64
C TRP A 23 -2.73 3.73 -10.19
N LEU A 24 -1.51 3.45 -9.72
CA LEU A 24 -1.10 2.13 -9.25
C LEU A 24 -0.63 2.24 -7.79
N PRO A 25 -0.91 1.23 -6.93
CA PRO A 25 -0.40 1.22 -5.57
C PRO A 25 1.13 1.16 -5.57
N ARG A 26 1.76 2.07 -4.83
CA ARG A 26 3.22 2.21 -4.80
C ARG A 26 3.93 0.91 -4.39
N HIS A 27 3.37 0.15 -3.46
CA HIS A 27 3.96 -1.10 -2.97
C HIS A 27 4.02 -2.22 -4.03
N ILE A 28 3.22 -2.13 -5.10
CA ILE A 28 3.23 -3.14 -6.18
C ILE A 28 4.29 -2.79 -7.23
N ILE A 29 4.52 -1.49 -7.47
CA ILE A 29 5.38 -0.99 -8.56
C ILE A 29 6.73 -0.46 -8.09
N GLU A 30 7.11 -0.72 -6.84
CA GLU A 30 8.32 -0.15 -6.25
C GLU A 30 9.57 -0.55 -7.04
N ARG A 31 9.65 -1.81 -7.46
CA ARG A 31 10.78 -2.33 -8.24
C ARG A 31 10.90 -1.60 -9.58
N GLU A 32 9.80 -1.41 -10.28
CA GLU A 32 9.74 -0.76 -11.59
C GLU A 32 10.04 0.73 -11.50
N LEU A 33 9.64 1.38 -10.39
CA LEU A 33 10.02 2.75 -10.10
C LEU A 33 11.53 2.87 -9.81
N GLN A 34 12.09 1.94 -9.03
CA GLN A 34 13.52 1.92 -8.71
C GLN A 34 14.39 1.64 -9.95
N SER A 35 13.95 0.75 -10.84
CA SER A 35 14.65 0.45 -12.10
C SER A 35 14.46 1.54 -13.16
N GLY A 36 13.57 2.50 -12.94
CA GLY A 36 13.21 3.53 -13.91
C GLY A 36 12.36 3.05 -15.08
N GLN A 37 11.90 1.79 -15.05
CA GLN A 37 10.96 1.24 -16.03
C GLN A 37 9.61 1.99 -15.97
N LEU A 38 9.16 2.33 -14.78
CA LEU A 38 8.00 3.19 -14.56
C LEU A 38 8.43 4.54 -14.02
N LYS A 39 7.72 5.60 -14.43
CA LYS A 39 7.94 6.96 -13.98
C LYS A 39 6.62 7.61 -13.54
N PRO A 40 6.62 8.37 -12.43
CA PRO A 40 5.45 9.15 -12.06
C PRO A 40 5.17 10.20 -13.13
N LEU A 41 3.90 10.34 -13.53
CA LEU A 41 3.50 11.36 -14.50
C LEU A 41 3.50 12.74 -13.82
N PRO A 42 4.12 13.77 -14.42
CA PRO A 42 4.14 15.13 -13.89
C PRO A 42 2.79 15.81 -14.13
N LEU A 43 1.80 15.50 -13.31
CA LEU A 43 0.47 16.11 -13.36
C LEU A 43 0.39 17.24 -12.34
N SER A 44 -0.05 18.44 -12.76
CA SER A 44 -0.25 19.59 -11.88
C SER A 44 -1.29 19.32 -10.78
N GLN A 45 -2.27 18.46 -11.06
CA GLN A 45 -3.28 18.01 -10.11
C GLN A 45 -3.63 16.54 -10.36
N GLY A 46 -3.99 15.81 -9.31
CA GLY A 46 -4.45 14.42 -9.42
C GLY A 46 -3.35 13.38 -9.71
N GLY A 47 -2.06 13.73 -9.60
CA GLY A 47 -0.97 12.77 -9.77
C GLY A 47 -0.95 11.63 -8.75
N VAL A 48 -1.57 11.85 -7.58
CA VAL A 48 -1.67 10.86 -6.49
C VAL A 48 -3.12 10.63 -6.13
N ARG A 49 -3.50 9.36 -6.00
CA ARG A 49 -4.79 8.94 -5.47
C ARG A 49 -4.60 8.30 -4.11
N GLN A 50 -5.17 8.90 -3.08
CA GLN A 50 -5.19 8.32 -1.73
C GLN A 50 -6.42 7.42 -1.55
N SER A 51 -6.18 6.18 -1.13
CA SER A 51 -7.24 5.25 -0.72
C SER A 51 -7.27 5.17 0.81
N ARG A 52 -8.44 5.31 1.42
CA ARG A 52 -8.62 5.16 2.87
C ARG A 52 -8.94 3.71 3.21
N PHE A 53 -8.23 3.16 4.18
CA PHE A 53 -8.52 1.86 4.76
C PHE A 53 -9.14 2.03 6.15
N TYR A 54 -10.01 1.11 6.52
CA TYR A 54 -10.72 1.13 7.80
C TYR A 54 -10.52 -0.20 8.50
N LEU A 55 -10.25 -0.14 9.80
CA LEU A 55 -10.19 -1.31 10.67
C LEU A 55 -11.49 -1.42 11.44
N TYR A 56 -12.22 -2.52 11.25
CA TYR A 56 -13.48 -2.78 11.94
C TYR A 56 -13.31 -3.88 12.97
N THR A 57 -13.84 -3.63 14.16
CA THR A 57 -13.84 -4.58 15.27
C THR A 57 -15.27 -4.84 15.69
N ASN A 58 -15.59 -6.10 16.02
CA ASN A 58 -16.92 -6.42 16.52
C ASN A 58 -17.09 -5.80 17.93
N LYS A 59 -18.13 -4.98 18.11
CA LYS A 59 -18.43 -4.36 19.41
C LYS A 59 -18.98 -5.35 20.43
N GLU A 60 -19.67 -6.40 19.97
CA GLU A 60 -20.31 -7.41 20.81
C GLU A 60 -19.33 -8.50 21.25
N LYS A 61 -18.23 -8.67 20.50
CA LYS A 61 -17.20 -9.66 20.78
C LYS A 61 -15.85 -8.97 21.01
N PRO A 62 -15.46 -8.71 22.26
CA PRO A 62 -14.17 -8.08 22.53
C PRO A 62 -13.05 -8.94 21.94
N LEU A 63 -12.05 -8.25 21.40
CA LEU A 63 -10.90 -8.90 20.79
C LEU A 63 -10.08 -9.61 21.85
N GLY A 64 -9.64 -10.83 21.53
CA GLY A 64 -8.66 -11.51 22.37
C GLY A 64 -7.31 -10.78 22.37
N PRO A 65 -6.42 -11.08 23.33
CA PRO A 65 -5.13 -10.39 23.48
C PRO A 65 -4.29 -10.34 22.19
N ALA A 66 -4.21 -11.46 21.45
CA ALA A 66 -3.50 -11.52 20.18
C ALA A 66 -4.08 -10.58 19.11
N SER A 67 -5.41 -10.49 19.02
CA SER A 67 -6.08 -9.60 18.05
C SER A 67 -5.95 -8.13 18.42
N GLN A 68 -5.88 -7.80 19.72
CA GLN A 68 -5.59 -6.44 20.18
C GLN A 68 -4.17 -6.02 19.78
N ILE A 69 -3.18 -6.88 20.03
CA ILE A 69 -1.79 -6.66 19.61
C ILE A 69 -1.72 -6.45 18.09
N LEU A 70 -2.38 -7.30 17.31
CA LEU A 70 -2.43 -7.14 15.85
C LEU A 70 -3.05 -5.80 15.42
N MET A 71 -4.14 -5.36 16.05
CA MET A 71 -4.74 -4.07 15.75
C MET A 71 -3.78 -2.91 16.04
N GLU A 72 -3.11 -2.93 17.19
CA GLU A 72 -2.16 -1.88 17.54
C GLU A 72 -0.95 -1.88 16.60
N MET A 73 -0.46 -3.06 16.20
CA MET A 73 0.56 -3.18 15.16
C MET A 73 0.08 -2.60 13.82
N LEU A 74 -1.14 -2.93 13.37
CA LEU A 74 -1.68 -2.38 12.13
C LEU A 74 -1.80 -0.85 12.19
N LYS A 75 -2.26 -0.28 13.31
CA LYS A 75 -2.35 1.19 13.49
C LYS A 75 -0.96 1.84 13.48
N SER A 76 0.00 1.24 14.16
CA SER A 76 1.38 1.74 14.24
C SER A 76 2.07 1.72 12.86
N PHE A 77 1.89 0.62 12.12
CA PHE A 77 2.64 0.38 10.87
C PHE A 77 1.90 0.79 9.59
N ALA A 78 0.60 1.09 9.63
CA ALA A 78 -0.20 1.40 8.43
C ALA A 78 0.33 2.59 7.60
N ASN A 79 1.02 3.54 8.23
CA ASN A 79 1.53 4.75 7.56
C ASN A 79 3.06 4.79 7.48
N VAL A 80 3.73 3.68 7.81
CA VAL A 80 5.19 3.62 7.75
C VAL A 80 5.63 3.60 6.28
N PRO A 81 6.69 4.36 5.91
CA PRO A 81 7.23 4.33 4.55
C PRO A 81 7.63 2.91 4.13
N LEU A 82 7.41 2.55 2.87
CA LEU A 82 7.71 1.20 2.34
C LEU A 82 9.18 0.79 2.51
N ASN A 83 10.08 1.78 2.53
CA ASN A 83 11.52 1.60 2.68
C ASN A 83 12.00 1.72 4.14
N ALA A 84 11.11 1.81 5.12
CA ALA A 84 11.51 1.82 6.52
C ALA A 84 12.07 0.45 6.92
N PRO A 85 13.17 0.38 7.68
CA PRO A 85 13.61 -0.87 8.29
C PRO A 85 12.46 -1.41 9.16
N PHE A 86 12.17 -2.72 9.04
CA PHE A 86 11.09 -3.35 9.78
C PHE A 86 11.25 -3.04 11.26
N ALA A 87 10.35 -2.24 11.81
CA ALA A 87 10.29 -1.96 13.23
C ALA A 87 9.67 -3.19 13.90
N ALA A 88 10.50 -4.20 14.13
CA ALA A 88 10.23 -5.08 15.26
C ALA A 88 10.09 -4.17 16.49
N PRO A 89 9.06 -4.33 17.33
CA PRO A 89 9.04 -3.64 18.61
C PRO A 89 10.36 -3.99 19.33
N GLU A 90 11.12 -2.98 19.74
CA GLU A 90 12.28 -3.16 20.61
C GLU A 90 11.86 -4.06 21.76
N PRO A 91 12.56 -5.18 22.02
CA PRO A 91 12.20 -6.07 23.12
C PRO A 91 12.18 -5.22 24.39
N ALA A 92 11.08 -5.28 25.14
CA ALA A 92 10.92 -4.55 26.38
C ALA A 92 12.16 -4.80 27.26
N ALA A 93 12.90 -3.74 27.57
CA ALA A 93 14.03 -3.81 28.47
C ALA A 93 13.52 -4.32 29.82
N GLU A 94 14.03 -5.49 30.22
CA GLU A 94 13.83 -6.14 31.51
C GLU A 94 14.62 -5.41 32.62
#